data_AF-A0A0B1ZR70-F1
#
_entry.id   AF-A0A0B1ZR70-F1
#
_cell.length_a   1.000
_cell.length_b   1.000
_cell.length_c   1.000
_cell.angle_alpha   90.00
_cell.angle_beta   90.00
_cell.angle_gamma   90.00
#
_symmetry.space_group_name_H-M   'P 1'
#
loop_
_entity.id
_entity.type
_entity.pdbx_description
1 polymer ?
#
loop_
_entity_poly.entity_id
_entity_poly.type
_entity_poly.pdbx_seq_one_letter_code
_entity_poly.pdbx_strand_id
1 'polypeptide(L)'
;MTMTITAATARITRQLPEAELSLDTALLASARLMETMLLARQGEGVETFTGQAALLRLARSQRSLLESQNDMIRVHRELLRTGREVKAIDDETGSCPNQASLGDAAPMRRSA
;
A
#
# COMPACT_ATOMS: atom_id res chain seq x y z
N MET A 1 24.77 3.21 21.94
CA MET A 1 23.44 3.45 22.52
C MET A 1 22.54 2.29 22.15
N THR A 2 22.02 1.56 23.13
CA THR A 2 21.14 0.40 22.92
C THR A 2 19.68 0.87 22.99
N MET A 3 18.87 0.52 21.99
CA MET A 3 17.44 0.89 21.95
C MET A 3 16.63 -0.03 22.87
N THR A 4 15.71 0.53 23.66
CA THR A 4 14.79 -0.27 24.49
C THR A 4 13.64 -0.83 23.65
N ILE A 5 13.01 -1.90 24.12
CA ILE A 5 11.84 -2.52 23.45
C ILE A 5 10.70 -1.51 23.30
N THR A 6 10.38 -0.75 24.35
CA THR A 6 9.36 0.31 24.30
C THR A 6 9.65 1.36 23.23
N ALA A 7 10.91 1.80 23.13
CA ALA A 7 11.30 2.76 22.10
C ALA A 7 11.25 2.16 20.69
N ALA A 8 11.57 0.88 20.54
CA ALA A 8 11.44 0.15 19.27
C ALA A 8 9.97 0.06 18.84
N THR A 9 9.09 -0.38 19.74
CA THR A 9 7.65 -0.52 19.48
C THR A 9 7.02 0.81 19.07
N ALA A 10 7.28 1.89 19.81
CA ALA A 10 6.74 3.21 19.48
C ALA A 10 7.17 3.70 18.08
N ARG A 11 8.41 3.38 17.68
CA ARG A 11 8.90 3.71 16.33
C ARG A 11 8.23 2.85 15.26
N ILE A 12 8.16 1.54 15.48
CA ILE A 12 7.53 0.59 14.54
C ILE A 12 6.05 0.94 14.33
N THR A 13 5.29 1.21 15.39
CA THR A 13 3.88 1.59 15.31
C THR A 13 3.64 2.84 14.46
N ARG A 14 4.59 3.78 14.45
CA ARG A 14 4.52 4.98 13.60
C ARG A 14 4.96 4.70 12.16
N GLN A 15 6.06 3.96 11.98
CA GLN A 15 6.66 3.72 10.67
C GLN A 15 5.85 2.75 9.80
N LEU A 16 5.14 1.81 10.41
CA LEU A 16 4.42 0.77 9.67
C LEU A 16 3.27 1.35 8.81
N PRO A 17 2.35 2.19 9.33
CA PRO A 17 1.35 2.86 8.50
C PRO A 17 1.95 3.82 7.47
N GLU A 18 3.06 4.51 7.81
CA GLU A 18 3.78 5.39 6.87
C GLU A 18 4.31 4.58 5.67
N ALA A 19 4.86 3.38 5.92
CA ALA A 19 5.34 2.48 4.87
C ALA A 19 4.21 1.92 4.00
N GLU A 20 3.09 1.49 4.60
CA GLU A 20 1.91 1.01 3.86
C GLU A 20 1.35 2.11 2.93
N LEU A 21 1.16 3.32 3.46
CA LEU A 21 0.65 4.46 2.68
C LEU A 21 1.60 4.87 1.55
N SER A 22 2.92 4.71 1.75
CA SER A 22 3.91 5.04 0.72
C SER A 22 3.77 4.14 -0.52
N LEU A 23 3.40 2.86 -0.33
CA LEU A 23 3.16 1.92 -1.42
C LEU A 23 1.88 2.28 -2.20
N ASP A 24 0.80 2.63 -1.49
CA ASP A 24 -0.43 3.13 -2.12
C ASP A 24 -0.18 4.39 -2.94
N THR A 25 0.58 5.32 -2.38
CA THR A 25 0.93 6.59 -3.05
C THR A 25 1.75 6.33 -4.31
N ALA A 26 2.70 5.40 -4.27
CA ALA A 26 3.48 5.01 -5.44
C ALA A 26 2.61 4.35 -6.52
N LEU A 27 1.68 3.47 -6.11
CA LEU A 27 0.75 2.82 -7.03
C LEU A 27 -0.15 3.87 -7.72
N LEU A 28 -0.72 4.80 -6.96
CA LEU A 28 -1.55 5.90 -7.49
C LEU A 28 -0.77 6.78 -8.48
N ALA A 29 0.47 7.16 -8.14
CA ALA A 29 1.33 7.94 -9.03
C ALA A 29 1.60 7.20 -10.35
N SER A 30 1.89 5.90 -10.27
CA SER A 30 2.13 5.07 -11.45
C SER A 30 0.86 4.88 -12.32
N ALA A 31 -0.33 4.83 -11.71
CA ALA A 31 -1.59 4.73 -12.43
C ALA A 31 -1.89 6.02 -13.22
N ARG A 32 -1.68 7.18 -12.60
CA ARG A 32 -1.80 8.50 -13.28
C ARG A 32 -0.83 8.64 -14.46
N LEU A 33 0.39 8.11 -14.31
CA LEU A 33 1.34 8.08 -15.42
C LEU A 33 0.82 7.19 -16.58
N MET A 34 0.28 6.01 -16.27
CA MET A 34 -0.28 5.12 -17.29
C MET A 34 -1.45 5.76 -18.04
N GLU A 35 -2.37 6.42 -17.31
CA GLU A 35 -3.46 7.20 -17.89
C GLU A 35 -2.91 8.24 -18.88
N THR A 36 -1.94 9.04 -18.45
CA THR A 36 -1.32 10.08 -19.29
C THR A 36 -0.67 9.48 -20.54
N MET A 37 0.01 8.35 -20.42
CA MET A 37 0.62 7.63 -21.57
C MET A 37 -0.43 7.13 -22.56
N LEU A 38 -1.58 6.66 -22.07
CA LEU A 38 -2.68 6.19 -22.92
C LEU A 38 -3.36 7.36 -23.64
N LEU A 39 -3.60 8.47 -22.95
CA LEU A 39 -4.13 9.70 -23.55
C LEU A 39 -3.19 10.26 -24.62
N ALA A 40 -1.88 10.30 -24.35
CA ALA A 40 -0.88 10.73 -25.34
C ALA A 40 -0.92 9.88 -26.62
N ARG A 41 -1.23 8.58 -26.50
CA ARG A 41 -1.36 7.66 -27.63
C ARG A 41 -2.62 7.88 -28.47
N GLN A 42 -3.59 8.64 -27.96
CA GLN A 42 -4.78 9.04 -28.71
C GLN A 42 -4.54 10.32 -29.54
N GLY A 43 -3.36 10.93 -29.44
CA GLY A 43 -3.00 12.11 -30.24
C GLY A 43 -2.96 11.83 -31.74
N GLU A 44 -3.30 12.83 -32.54
CA GLU A 44 -3.25 12.75 -33.99
C GLU A 44 -1.84 12.41 -34.49
N GLY A 45 -1.74 11.50 -35.47
CA GLY A 45 -0.47 11.08 -36.07
C GLY A 45 0.35 10.11 -35.23
N VAL A 46 -0.16 9.62 -34.10
CA VAL A 46 0.52 8.61 -33.27
C VAL A 46 0.07 7.20 -33.67
N GLU A 47 1.02 6.36 -34.06
CA GLU A 47 0.76 4.94 -34.33
C GLU A 47 0.30 4.20 -33.07
N THR A 48 -0.66 3.28 -33.21
CA THR A 48 -1.28 2.55 -32.09
C THR A 48 -0.27 1.77 -31.22
N PHE A 49 0.85 1.34 -31.79
CA PHE A 49 1.89 0.59 -31.08
C PHE A 49 2.93 1.50 -30.38
N THR A 50 2.85 2.83 -30.57
CA THR A 50 3.78 3.78 -29.98
C THR A 50 3.77 3.65 -28.45
N GLY A 51 4.95 3.45 -27.86
CA GLY A 51 5.10 3.35 -26.41
C GLY A 51 4.62 2.03 -25.79
N GLN A 52 4.23 1.00 -26.57
CA GLN A 52 3.75 -0.28 -26.03
C GLN A 52 4.76 -0.92 -25.05
N ALA A 53 6.03 -0.97 -25.43
CA ALA A 53 7.07 -1.52 -24.57
C ALA A 53 7.20 -0.77 -23.23
N ALA A 54 6.92 0.53 -23.20
CA ALA A 54 6.92 1.33 -21.98
C ALA A 54 5.66 1.05 -21.13
N LEU A 55 4.48 0.96 -21.75
CA LEU A 55 3.23 0.59 -21.06
C LEU A 55 3.34 -0.79 -20.39
N LEU A 56 3.90 -1.79 -21.08
CA LEU A 56 4.11 -3.13 -20.51
C LEU A 56 5.08 -3.11 -19.33
N ARG A 57 6.14 -2.29 -19.38
CA ARG A 57 7.08 -2.14 -18.26
C ARG A 57 6.42 -1.44 -17.07
N LEU A 58 5.62 -0.41 -17.31
CA LEU A 58 4.87 0.27 -16.25
C LEU A 58 3.83 -0.64 -15.60
N ALA A 59 3.10 -1.44 -16.39
CA ALA A 59 2.17 -2.45 -15.89
C ALA A 59 2.87 -3.49 -14.99
N ARG A 60 4.07 -3.93 -15.38
CA ARG A 60 4.88 -4.83 -14.56
C ARG A 60 5.30 -4.16 -13.24
N SER A 61 5.70 -2.89 -13.29
CA SER A 61 6.02 -2.11 -12.09
C SER A 61 4.83 -2.00 -11.14
N GLN A 62 3.63 -1.72 -11.66
CA GLN A 62 2.39 -1.67 -10.87
C GLN A 62 2.08 -3.01 -10.20
N ARG A 63 2.27 -4.13 -10.91
CA ARG A 63 2.14 -5.47 -10.34
C ARG A 63 3.11 -5.69 -9.17
N SER A 64 4.38 -5.30 -9.32
CA SER A 64 5.37 -5.44 -8.24
C SER A 64 5.04 -4.59 -7.02
N LEU A 65 4.42 -3.41 -7.19
CA LEU A 65 3.93 -2.59 -6.09
C LEU A 65 2.78 -3.30 -5.34
N LEU A 66 1.83 -3.90 -6.05
CA LEU A 66 0.74 -4.69 -5.46
C LEU A 66 1.26 -5.93 -4.71
N GLU A 67 2.24 -6.63 -5.26
CA GLU A 67 2.90 -7.76 -4.59
C GLU A 67 3.60 -7.27 -3.31
N SER A 68 4.34 -6.16 -3.38
CA SER A 68 5.00 -5.54 -2.23
C SER A 68 4.03 -5.11 -1.13
N GLN A 69 2.83 -4.66 -1.50
CA GLN A 69 1.81 -4.29 -0.52
C GLN A 69 1.21 -5.51 0.19
N ASN A 70 1.00 -6.61 -0.53
CA ASN A 70 0.60 -7.88 0.10
C ASN A 70 1.65 -8.36 1.10
N ASP A 71 2.94 -8.22 0.75
CA ASP A 71 4.04 -8.56 1.66
C ASP A 71 4.09 -7.61 2.86
N MET A 72 3.84 -6.31 2.68
CA MET A 72 3.76 -5.34 3.78
C MET A 72 2.65 -5.68 4.78
N ILE A 73 1.47 -6.10 4.30
CA ILE A 73 0.37 -6.57 5.15
C ILE A 73 0.77 -7.82 5.95
N ARG A 74 1.60 -8.70 5.38
CA ARG A 74 2.11 -9.88 6.10
C ARG A 74 3.13 -9.46 7.17
N VAL A 75 4.05 -8.56 6.84
CA VAL A 75 5.00 -7.96 7.79
C VAL A 75 4.25 -7.32 8.96
N HIS A 76 3.19 -6.55 8.68
CA HIS A 76 2.34 -5.96 9.70
C HIS A 76 1.81 -7.02 10.68
N ARG A 77 1.18 -8.09 10.16
CA ARG A 77 0.61 -9.16 11.00
C ARG A 77 1.68 -9.89 11.80
N GLU A 78 2.85 -10.11 11.21
CA GLU A 78 3.98 -10.72 11.89
C GLU A 78 4.50 -9.84 13.02
N LEU A 79 4.62 -8.53 12.81
CA LEU A 79 5.01 -7.57 13.84
C LEU A 79 4.00 -7.53 15.01
N LEU A 80 2.70 -7.62 14.73
CA LEU A 80 1.68 -7.73 15.78
C LEU A 80 1.85 -9.01 16.60
N ARG A 81 2.09 -10.15 15.94
CA ARG A 81 2.34 -11.43 16.61
C ARG A 81 3.59 -11.35 17.48
N THR A 82 4.71 -10.90 16.93
CA THR A 82 5.97 -10.76 17.67
C THR A 82 5.83 -9.76 18.82
N GLY A 83 5.12 -8.65 18.63
CA GLY A 83 4.84 -7.66 19.68
C GLY A 83 4.11 -8.27 20.89
N ARG A 84 3.17 -9.19 20.65
CA ARG A 84 2.50 -9.95 21.72
C ARG A 84 3.44 -10.96 22.39
N GLU A 85 4.24 -11.70 21.61
CA GLU A 85 5.19 -12.68 22.13
C GLU A 85 6.22 -12.05 23.09
N VAL A 86 6.71 -10.86 22.78
CA VAL A 86 7.67 -10.13 23.63
C VAL A 86 7.01 -9.23 24.68
N LYS A 87 5.68 -9.32 24.85
CA LYS A 87 4.88 -8.47 25.76
C LYS A 87 5.12 -6.98 25.58
N ALA A 88 5.36 -6.55 24.34
CA ALA A 88 5.51 -5.15 23.98
C ALA A 88 4.18 -4.48 23.60
N ILE A 89 3.14 -5.27 23.37
CA ILE A 89 1.78 -4.82 23.06
C ILE A 89 0.83 -5.64 23.92
N ASP A 90 -0.05 -4.98 24.66
CA ASP A 90 -1.08 -5.63 25.49
C ASP A 90 -2.23 -6.13 24.61
N ASP A 91 -2.88 -7.24 25.02
CA ASP A 91 -3.93 -7.90 24.25
C ASP A 91 -5.14 -6.98 23.92
N GLU A 92 -5.31 -5.88 24.66
CA GLU A 92 -6.44 -4.96 24.53
C GLU A 92 -6.15 -3.71 23.68
N THR A 93 -4.89 -3.41 23.35
CA THR A 93 -4.50 -2.12 22.72
C THR A 93 -3.74 -2.31 21.41
N GLY A 94 -4.13 -3.31 20.63
CA GLY A 94 -3.71 -3.42 19.24
C GLY A 94 -4.32 -2.27 18.44
N SER A 95 -3.59 -1.16 18.27
CA SER A 95 -3.97 0.08 17.55
C SER A 95 -4.26 -0.11 16.05
N CYS A 96 -4.54 -1.33 15.61
CA CYS A 96 -4.99 -1.63 14.26
C CYS A 96 -6.52 -1.63 14.29
N PRO A 97 -7.20 -0.98 13.32
CA PRO A 97 -8.64 -1.06 13.25
C PRO A 97 -9.03 -2.54 13.29
N ASN A 98 -9.80 -2.92 14.31
CA ASN A 98 -10.28 -4.30 14.43
C ASN A 98 -10.90 -4.69 13.09
N GLN A 99 -10.57 -5.88 12.59
CA GLN A 99 -11.07 -6.41 11.31
C GLN A 99 -12.61 -6.37 11.22
N ALA A 100 -13.31 -6.21 12.35
CA ALA A 100 -14.73 -5.97 12.47
C ALA A 100 -15.23 -4.59 11.95
N SER A 101 -14.35 -3.61 11.71
CA SER A 101 -14.74 -2.26 11.23
C SER A 101 -14.78 -2.12 9.70
N LEU A 102 -14.30 -3.12 8.96
CA LEU A 102 -14.46 -3.18 7.49
C LEU A 102 -15.90 -3.57 7.06
N GLY A 103 -16.81 -3.76 8.01
CA GLY A 103 -18.21 -4.16 7.78
C GLY A 103 -19.23 -3.03 7.73
N ASP A 104 -18.84 -1.77 7.98
CA ASP A 104 -19.78 -0.62 7.96
C ASP A 104 -19.39 0.40 6.87
N ALA A 105 -18.95 -0.12 5.72
CA ALA A 105 -18.92 0.65 4.50
C ALA A 105 -20.38 1.01 4.14
N ALA A 106 -20.81 2.19 4.58
CA ALA A 106 -22.01 2.85 4.11
C ALA A 106 -22.14 2.63 2.58
N PRO A 107 -23.33 2.29 2.06
CA PRO A 107 -23.46 1.90 0.67
C PRO A 107 -22.91 3.03 -0.21
N MET A 108 -21.89 2.71 -1.01
CA MET A 108 -21.41 3.59 -2.07
C MET A 108 -22.63 4.02 -2.87
N ARG A 109 -23.04 5.27 -2.69
CA ARG A 109 -24.13 5.86 -3.47
C ARG A 109 -23.73 5.73 -4.92
N ARG A 110 -24.40 4.84 -5.66
CA ARG A 110 -24.39 4.87 -7.12
C ARG A 110 -24.83 6.27 -7.50
N SER A 111 -23.89 7.07 -7.97
CA SER A 111 -24.21 8.32 -8.63
C SER A 111 -24.96 7.94 -9.91
N ALA A 112 -26.14 8.53 -10.06
CA ALA A 112 -27.03 8.37 -11.21
C ALA A 112 -26.38 8.91 -12.48
#